data_AF-A0A923IYL8-F1
#
_entry.id   AF-A0A923IYL8-F1
#
_cell.length_a   1.000
_cell.length_b   1.000
_cell.length_c   1.000
_cell.angle_alpha   90.00
_cell.angle_beta   90.00
_cell.angle_gamma   90.00
#
_symmetry.space_group_name_H-M   'P 1'
#
loop_
_entity.id
_entity.type
_entity.pdbx_description
1 polymer ?
#
loop_
_entity_poly.entity_id
_entity_poly.type
_entity_poly.pdbx_seq_one_letter_code
_entity_poly.pdbx_strand_id
1 'polypeptide(L)'
;MAGISNSNFYIDNMSLDTLKKSYNKSIQSLTQLYFDFESEVNNIESKELWKGESFDKFKKNFDDWKMEYLKKLSELVQLKEFIEEVKSTSEMLIEQRDSLKSSLEV
;
A
#
# COMPACT_ATOMS: atom_id res chain seq x y z
N MET A 1 -42.86 -13.71 8.46
CA MET A 1 -41.64 -14.19 7.80
C MET A 1 -40.69 -13.01 7.76
N ALA A 2 -39.62 -13.05 8.55
CA ALA A 2 -38.62 -12.00 8.54
C ALA A 2 -38.01 -11.94 7.13
N GLY A 3 -38.22 -10.82 6.44
CA GLY A 3 -37.60 -10.56 5.15
C GLY A 3 -36.10 -10.66 5.34
N ILE A 4 -35.50 -11.62 4.64
CA ILE A 4 -34.06 -11.70 4.44
C ILE A 4 -33.68 -10.34 3.88
N SER A 5 -33.00 -9.50 4.67
CA SER A 5 -32.42 -8.29 4.11
C SER A 5 -31.40 -8.78 3.10
N ASN A 6 -31.64 -8.48 1.82
CA ASN A 6 -30.61 -8.56 0.80
C ASN A 6 -29.55 -7.51 1.14
N SER A 7 -28.73 -7.77 2.16
CA SER A 7 -27.41 -7.18 2.23
C SER A 7 -26.66 -7.80 1.08
N ASN A 8 -26.76 -7.17 -0.10
CA ASN A 8 -25.89 -7.47 -1.22
C ASN A 8 -24.46 -7.30 -0.70
N PHE A 9 -23.82 -8.43 -0.36
CA PHE A 9 -22.40 -8.50 -0.05
C PHE A 9 -21.64 -8.34 -1.38
N TYR A 10 -21.85 -7.20 -2.03
CA TYR A 10 -21.20 -6.84 -3.26
C TYR A 10 -20.06 -5.92 -2.88
N ILE A 11 -18.87 -6.51 -2.79
CA ILE A 11 -17.65 -5.73 -2.86
C ILE A 11 -17.64 -5.14 -4.27
N ASP A 12 -17.73 -3.82 -4.37
CA ASP A 12 -17.58 -3.15 -5.66
C ASP A 12 -16.12 -3.21 -6.10
N ASN A 13 -15.81 -4.14 -7.01
CA ASN A 13 -14.47 -4.33 -7.55
C ASN A 13 -13.93 -3.05 -8.24
N MET A 14 -14.80 -2.16 -8.73
CA MET A 14 -14.39 -0.88 -9.31
C MET A 14 -13.83 0.08 -8.24
N SER A 15 -14.46 0.10 -7.07
CA SER A 15 -13.97 0.84 -5.91
C SER A 15 -12.62 0.29 -5.41
N LEU A 16 -12.44 -1.04 -5.41
CA LEU A 16 -11.14 -1.66 -5.07
C LEU A 16 -10.05 -1.31 -6.08
N ASP A 17 -10.35 -1.29 -7.38
CA ASP A 17 -9.39 -0.89 -8.42
C ASP A 17 -8.96 0.57 -8.28
N THR A 18 -9.91 1.45 -7.93
CA THR A 18 -9.62 2.86 -7.68
C THR A 18 -8.72 3.02 -6.45
N LEU A 19 -9.02 2.29 -5.37
CA LEU A 19 -8.21 2.27 -4.16
C LEU A 19 -6.78 1.78 -4.45
N LYS A 20 -6.64 0.67 -5.18
CA LYS A 20 -5.35 0.11 -5.61
C LYS A 20 -4.52 1.12 -6.42
N LYS A 21 -5.14 1.82 -7.38
CA LYS A 21 -4.45 2.87 -8.16
C LYS A 21 -3.96 4.01 -7.27
N SER A 22 -4.78 4.44 -6.31
CA SER A 22 -4.40 5.49 -5.34
C SER A 22 -3.22 5.08 -4.46
N TYR A 23 -3.23 3.83 -3.95
CA TYR A 23 -2.12 3.27 -3.18
C TYR A 23 -0.84 3.16 -4.00
N ASN A 24 -0.92 2.64 -5.23
CA ASN A 24 0.24 2.56 -6.13
C ASN A 24 0.89 3.93 -6.36
N LYS A 25 0.07 4.95 -6.65
CA LYS A 25 0.58 6.31 -6.86
C LYS A 25 1.23 6.86 -5.58
N SER A 26 0.60 6.64 -4.43
CA SER A 26 1.13 7.10 -3.14
C SER A 26 2.46 6.41 -2.79
N ILE A 27 2.55 5.09 -2.95
CA ILE A 27 3.78 4.30 -2.72
C ILE A 27 4.90 4.76 -3.65
N GLN A 28 4.60 4.99 -4.94
CA GLN A 28 5.59 5.52 -5.90
C GLN A 28 6.11 6.89 -5.49
N SER A 29 5.20 7.84 -5.19
CA SER A 29 5.60 9.20 -4.77
C SER A 29 6.42 9.19 -3.50
N LEU A 30 6.02 8.39 -2.51
CA LEU A 30 6.75 8.23 -1.25
C LEU A 30 8.14 7.66 -1.50
N THR A 31 8.23 6.56 -2.26
CA THR A 31 9.51 5.93 -2.61
C THR A 31 10.46 6.91 -3.31
N GLN A 32 9.93 7.72 -4.23
CA GLN A 32 10.73 8.73 -4.92
C GLN A 32 11.25 9.80 -3.94
N LEU A 33 10.38 10.35 -3.09
CA LEU A 33 10.76 11.34 -2.08
C LEU A 33 11.84 10.79 -1.12
N TYR A 34 11.76 9.52 -0.77
CA TYR A 34 12.78 8.86 0.03
C TYR A 34 14.14 8.82 -0.67
N PHE A 35 14.18 8.43 -1.95
CA PHE A 35 15.44 8.39 -2.70
C PHE A 35 16.01 9.78 -2.94
N ASP A 36 15.16 10.78 -3.19
CA ASP A 36 15.59 12.17 -3.35
C ASP A 36 16.24 12.66 -2.04
N PHE A 37 15.62 12.41 -0.90
CA PHE A 37 16.16 12.81 0.39
C PHE A 37 17.43 12.05 0.78
N GLU A 38 17.49 10.74 0.55
CA GLU A 38 18.71 9.95 0.76
C GLU A 38 19.87 10.44 -0.11
N SER A 39 19.58 10.79 -1.37
CA SER A 39 20.56 11.39 -2.29
C SER A 39 21.09 12.73 -1.78
N GLU A 40 20.21 13.61 -1.28
CA GLU A 40 20.62 14.89 -0.68
C GLU A 40 21.51 14.70 0.54
N VAL A 41 21.16 13.78 1.45
CA VAL A 41 21.97 13.47 2.62
C VAL A 41 23.36 12.96 2.23
N ASN A 42 23.43 12.05 1.26
CA ASN A 42 24.71 11.54 0.76
C ASN A 42 25.55 12.62 0.05
N ASN A 43 24.90 13.58 -0.63
CA ASN A 43 25.56 14.70 -1.27
C ASN A 43 26.17 15.66 -0.24
N ILE A 44 25.48 15.90 0.88
CA ILE A 44 26.00 16.72 1.98
C ILE A 44 27.22 16.06 2.62
N GLU A 45 27.14 14.75 2.86
CA GLU A 45 28.24 13.94 3.41
C GLU A 45 29.49 13.98 2.53
N SER A 46 29.30 13.77 1.22
CA SER A 46 30.40 13.69 0.24
C SER A 46 31.06 15.02 -0.09
N LYS A 47 30.35 16.15 0.04
CA LYS A 47 30.91 17.49 -0.22
C LYS A 47 31.75 18.05 0.92
N GLU A 48 31.90 17.32 2.03
CA GLU A 48 32.57 17.76 3.25
C GLU A 48 32.01 19.07 3.87
N LEU A 49 30.86 19.55 3.38
CA LEU A 49 30.26 20.81 3.81
C LEU A 49 29.76 20.75 5.26
N TRP A 50 29.51 19.53 5.75
CA TRP A 50 29.06 19.29 7.11
C TRP A 50 29.70 18.01 7.66
N LYS A 51 30.52 18.15 8.69
CA LYS A 51 31.30 17.05 9.32
C LYS A 51 31.38 17.23 10.84
N GLY A 52 31.82 16.17 11.52
CA GLY A 52 32.03 16.14 12.96
C GLY A 52 30.77 15.76 13.75
N GLU A 53 30.81 15.94 15.07
CA GLU A 53 29.80 15.42 16.00
C GLU A 53 28.35 15.85 15.66
N SER A 54 28.17 17.05 15.10
CA SER A 54 26.85 17.52 14.65
C SER A 54 26.31 16.73 13.47
N PHE A 55 27.18 16.38 12.51
CA PHE A 55 26.82 15.54 11.37
C PHE A 55 26.57 14.10 11.83
N ASP A 56 27.39 13.55 12.72
CA ASP A 56 27.22 12.19 13.25
C ASP A 56 25.86 12.04 13.97
N LYS A 57 25.49 13.05 14.77
CA LYS A 57 24.18 13.10 15.44
C LYS A 57 23.03 13.20 14.43
N PHE A 58 23.18 14.01 13.39
CA PHE A 58 22.21 14.08 12.32
C PHE A 58 22.07 12.75 11.58
N LYS A 59 23.19 12.11 11.20
CA LYS A 59 23.21 10.84 10.48
C LYS A 59 22.50 9.76 11.29
N LYS A 60 22.76 9.68 12.59
CA LYS A 60 22.04 8.78 13.48
C LYS A 60 20.53 9.02 13.47
N ASN A 61 20.10 10.27 13.63
CA ASN A 61 18.67 10.62 13.58
C ASN A 61 18.05 10.30 12.21
N PHE A 62 18.80 10.50 11.13
CA PHE A 62 18.39 10.15 9.78
C PHE A 62 18.25 8.64 9.59
N ASP A 63 19.18 7.85 10.12
CA ASP A 63 19.13 6.38 10.05
C ASP A 63 17.93 5.83 10.87
N ASP A 64 17.69 6.39 12.05
CA ASP A 64 16.51 6.04 12.87
C ASP A 64 15.20 6.38 12.12
N TRP A 65 15.12 7.58 11.53
CA TRP A 65 14.00 7.99 10.69
C TRP A 65 13.83 7.08 9.47
N LYS A 66 14.92 6.72 8.79
CA LYS A 66 14.93 5.85 7.61
C LYS A 66 14.35 4.48 7.94
N MET A 67 14.74 3.89 9.07
CA MET A 67 14.21 2.61 9.52
C MET A 67 12.70 2.67 9.78
N GLU A 68 12.22 3.71 10.47
CA GLU A 68 10.79 3.89 10.72
C GLU A 68 10.00 4.15 9.41
N TYR A 69 10.57 4.96 8.52
CA TYR A 69 9.99 5.27 7.23
C TYR A 69 9.83 4.02 6.35
N LEU A 70 10.90 3.22 6.21
CA LEU A 70 10.87 1.99 5.41
C LEU A 70 9.89 0.96 6.00
N LYS A 71 9.77 0.90 7.33
CA LYS A 71 8.76 0.07 7.99
C LYS A 71 7.33 0.49 7.58
N LYS A 72 7.01 1.78 7.67
CA LYS A 72 5.68 2.30 7.28
C LYS A 72 5.41 2.09 5.79
N LEU A 73 6.42 2.25 4.94
CA LEU A 73 6.30 1.98 3.51
C LEU A 73 6.00 0.50 3.25
N SER A 74 6.63 -0.41 3.98
CA SER A 74 6.34 -1.85 3.92
C SER A 74 4.91 -2.17 4.35
N GLU A 75 4.41 -1.54 5.41
CA GLU A 75 3.02 -1.71 5.87
C GLU A 75 2.01 -1.25 4.80
N LEU A 76 2.31 -0.16 4.08
CA LEU A 76 1.49 0.31 2.95
C LEU A 76 1.49 -0.67 1.77
N VAL A 77 2.63 -1.30 1.48
CA VAL A 77 2.74 -2.34 0.44
C VAL A 77 1.91 -3.56 0.83
N GLN A 78 1.99 -4.03 2.08
CA GLN A 78 1.18 -5.15 2.57
C GLN A 78 -0.32 -4.85 2.50
N LEU A 79 -0.73 -3.62 2.83
CA LEU A 79 -2.14 -3.24 2.73
C LEU A 79 -2.64 -3.24 1.28
N LYS A 80 -1.78 -2.86 0.33
CA LYS A 80 -2.09 -2.99 -1.10
C LYS A 80 -2.27 -4.46 -1.50
N GLU A 81 -1.39 -5.36 -1.06
CA GLU A 81 -1.50 -6.80 -1.33
C GLU A 81 -2.80 -7.37 -0.78
N PHE A 82 -3.17 -6.99 0.45
CA PHE A 82 -4.45 -7.37 1.04
C PHE A 82 -5.66 -6.91 0.22
N ILE A 83 -5.63 -5.69 -0.34
CA ILE A 83 -6.68 -5.21 -1.25
C ILE A 83 -6.78 -6.10 -2.51
N GLU A 84 -5.66 -6.59 -3.03
CA GLU A 84 -5.63 -7.52 -4.17
C GLU A 84 -6.24 -8.88 -3.80
N GLU A 85 -5.93 -9.42 -2.62
CA GLU A 85 -6.54 -10.66 -2.12
C GLU A 85 -8.06 -10.54 -1.93
N VAL A 86 -8.52 -9.42 -1.35
CA VAL A 86 -9.96 -9.14 -1.17
C VAL A 86 -10.65 -9.07 -2.53
N LYS A 87 -10.03 -8.44 -3.53
CA LYS A 87 -10.58 -8.38 -4.89
C LYS A 87 -10.67 -9.78 -5.51
N SER A 88 -9.59 -10.56 -5.46
CA SER A 88 -9.58 -11.91 -6.02
C SER A 88 -10.63 -12.79 -5.35
N THR A 89 -10.79 -12.68 -4.03
CA THR A 89 -11.79 -13.44 -3.28
C THR A 89 -13.21 -13.02 -3.67
N SER A 90 -13.45 -11.72 -3.85
CA SER A 90 -14.72 -11.16 -4.35
C SER A 90 -15.09 -11.73 -5.72
N GLU A 91 -14.14 -11.75 -6.66
CA GLU A 91 -14.33 -12.29 -8.01
C GLU A 91 -14.68 -13.79 -7.98
N MET A 92 -13.95 -14.58 -7.18
CA MET A 92 -14.25 -16.02 -7.00
C MET A 92 -15.66 -16.26 -6.43
N LEU A 93 -16.09 -15.47 -5.44
CA LEU A 93 -17.43 -15.60 -4.85
C LEU A 93 -18.54 -15.25 -5.84
N ILE A 94 -18.31 -14.25 -6.70
CA ILE A 94 -19.23 -13.87 -7.79
C ILE A 94 -19.35 -15.02 -8.80
N GLU A 95 -18.23 -15.60 -9.23
CA GLU A 95 -18.22 -16.74 -10.15
C GLU A 95 -18.95 -17.97 -9.57
N GLN A 96 -18.70 -18.30 -8.30
CA GLN A 96 -19.39 -19.40 -7.62
C GLN A 96 -20.90 -19.18 -7.56
N ARG A 97 -21.33 -17.95 -7.23
CA ARG A 97 -22.75 -17.58 -7.22
C ARG A 97 -23.37 -17.73 -8.61
N ASP A 98 -22.70 -17.23 -9.64
CA ASP A 98 -23.23 -17.28 -11.01
C ASP A 98 -23.31 -18.72 -11.53
N SER A 99 -22.34 -19.56 -11.18
CA SER A 99 -22.38 -21.01 -11.45
C SER A 99 -23.53 -21.71 -10.74
N LEU A 100 -23.79 -21.37 -9.46
CA LEU A 100 -24.90 -21.93 -8.69
C LEU A 100 -26.25 -21.51 -9.28
N LYS A 101 -26.40 -20.24 -9.63
CA LYS A 101 -27.61 -19.72 -10.27
C LYS A 101 -27.89 -20.46 -11.58
N SER A 102 -26.88 -20.60 -12.43
CA SER A 102 -27.01 -21.37 -13.68
C SER A 102 -27.38 -22.83 -13.45
N SER A 103 -26.93 -23.44 -12.35
CA SER A 103 -27.24 -24.85 -12.03
C SER A 103 -28.65 -25.05 -11.47
N LEU A 104 -29.21 -24.03 -10.83
CA LEU A 104 -30.56 -24.03 -10.25
C LEU A 104 -31.65 -23.58 -11.24
N GLU A 105 -31.27 -22.86 -12.30
CA GLU A 105 -32.16 -22.47 -13.42
C GLU A 105 -32.28 -23.56 -14.50
N VAL A 106 -31.63 -24.73 -14.31
CA VAL A 106 -31.86 -25.98 -15.06
C VAL A 106 -32.95 -26.82 -14.38
#